data_AF-A0A358X6I9-F1
#
_entry.id   AF-A0A358X6I9-F1
#
_cell.length_a   1.000
_cell.length_b   1.000
_cell.length_c   1.000
_cell.angle_alpha   90.00
_cell.angle_beta   90.00
_cell.angle_gamma   90.00
#
_symmetry.space_group_name_H-M   'P 1'
#
loop_
_entity.id
_entity.type
_entity.pdbx_description
1 polymer ?
#
loop_
_entity_poly.entity_id
_entity_poly.type
_entity_poly.pdbx_seq_one_letter_code
_entity_poly.pdbx_strand_id
1 'polypeptide(L)'
;MQKKITTFIRALAVELGTIIGAGVLGLPYVAAHAGWGIGMLYLICLSVLVTGLHLMIGEVAVRTREPLQLVGLAGKYMGRVGKIIMGVSLFLGSFGVLLVYIIGEGAVLKALFGGTEMMWSIIFWFFCSVILFFGLKLVSHIDVFLSMGVVLVIVCIAVLGARFVHVENLRSMNVAYLFLPYGSFLFALMGASAIPQVEEIVASRQVAFKRVIMTAGIIVAIVYALFVTVTVGVTGIGTTEVATVGLGNALGGTVVVLGNVFALCAMLGGFLNIGIATKRVFTRDYRMGRTSAWAITCVTPLVLFIFAARDFIKTLSMVGAVFGTINTILFIIMYWRAREKGDMPARSFQLHHALLLSTAVLAAFLAGTFLTFFR
;
A
#
# COMPACT_ATOMS: atom_id res chain seq x y z
N MET A 1 -23.98 -20.24 -1.79
CA MET A 1 -23.81 -18.80 -2.12
C MET A 1 -22.99 -18.07 -1.07
N GLN A 2 -23.31 -18.19 0.22
CA GLN A 2 -22.59 -17.55 1.35
C GLN A 2 -21.07 -17.75 1.33
N LYS A 3 -20.57 -19.00 1.18
CA LYS A 3 -19.11 -19.27 1.13
C LYS A 3 -18.38 -18.48 0.03
N LYS A 4 -19.04 -18.19 -1.11
CA LYS A 4 -18.44 -17.40 -2.20
C LYS A 4 -18.34 -15.91 -1.84
N ILE A 5 -19.37 -15.37 -1.18
CA ILE A 5 -19.42 -13.97 -0.73
C ILE A 5 -18.36 -13.73 0.35
N THR A 6 -18.29 -14.61 1.36
CA THR A 6 -17.29 -14.50 2.43
C THR A 6 -15.87 -14.54 1.90
N THR A 7 -15.59 -15.38 0.89
CA THR A 7 -14.28 -15.41 0.23
C THR A 7 -13.97 -14.10 -0.51
N PHE A 8 -14.93 -13.54 -1.24
CA PHE A 8 -14.75 -12.27 -1.95
C PHE A 8 -14.46 -11.12 -0.99
N ILE A 9 -15.23 -11.00 0.09
CA ILE A 9 -15.05 -9.93 1.10
C ILE A 9 -13.66 -10.05 1.75
N ARG A 10 -13.22 -11.26 2.10
CA ARG A 10 -11.88 -11.48 2.68
C ARG A 10 -10.76 -11.10 1.72
N ALA A 11 -10.88 -11.52 0.45
CA ALA A 11 -9.92 -11.18 -0.58
C ALA A 11 -9.85 -9.66 -0.82
N LEU A 12 -11.02 -9.00 -0.84
CA LEU A 12 -11.12 -7.56 -0.95
C LEU A 12 -10.50 -6.84 0.25
N ALA A 13 -10.76 -7.33 1.47
CA ALA A 13 -10.19 -6.74 2.68
C ALA A 13 -8.65 -6.87 2.74
N VAL A 14 -8.09 -7.99 2.29
CA VAL A 14 -6.63 -8.17 2.19
C VAL A 14 -6.02 -7.18 1.18
N GLU A 15 -6.63 -7.03 -0.01
CA GLU A 15 -6.17 -6.07 -1.02
C GLU A 15 -6.28 -4.62 -0.50
N LEU A 16 -7.42 -4.25 0.09
CA LEU A 16 -7.65 -2.92 0.68
C LEU A 16 -6.70 -2.64 1.84
N GLY A 17 -6.52 -3.59 2.76
CA GLY A 17 -5.63 -3.45 3.92
C GLY A 17 -4.15 -3.41 3.54
N THR A 18 -3.78 -3.91 2.36
CA THR A 18 -2.41 -3.79 1.85
C THR A 18 -2.18 -2.43 1.20
N ILE A 19 -3.15 -1.93 0.43
CA ILE A 19 -3.03 -0.63 -0.25
C ILE A 19 -3.22 0.53 0.74
N ILE A 20 -4.25 0.47 1.58
CA ILE A 20 -4.57 1.50 2.57
C ILE A 20 -3.71 1.31 3.83
N GLY A 21 -2.45 1.72 3.71
CA GLY A 21 -1.49 1.80 4.81
C GLY A 21 -1.14 3.24 5.17
N ALA A 22 0.08 3.46 5.68
CA ALA A 22 0.60 4.77 6.06
C ALA A 22 0.60 5.83 4.93
N GLY A 23 0.67 5.39 3.67
CA GLY A 23 0.77 6.30 2.53
C GLY A 23 -0.38 7.29 2.42
N VAL A 24 -1.59 6.89 2.80
CA VAL A 24 -2.78 7.75 2.80
C VAL A 24 -2.63 8.99 3.68
N LEU A 25 -1.87 8.89 4.78
CA LEU A 25 -1.71 9.96 5.78
C LEU A 25 -0.91 11.15 5.25
N GLY A 26 -0.01 10.91 4.30
CA GLY A 26 0.82 11.94 3.68
C GLY A 26 0.19 12.59 2.43
N LEU A 27 -0.85 11.99 1.85
CA LEU A 27 -1.46 12.49 0.61
C LEU A 27 -2.02 13.92 0.74
N PRO A 28 -2.72 14.28 1.84
CA PRO A 28 -3.24 15.63 1.98
C PRO A 28 -2.14 16.69 2.07
N TYR A 29 -1.03 16.38 2.76
CA TYR A 29 0.10 17.30 2.90
C TYR A 29 0.68 17.69 1.53
N VAL A 30 1.03 16.69 0.73
CA VAL A 30 1.61 16.95 -0.60
C VAL A 30 0.60 17.58 -1.55
N ALA A 31 -0.69 17.24 -1.42
CA ALA A 31 -1.77 17.86 -2.19
C ALA A 31 -2.01 19.32 -1.79
N ALA A 32 -1.90 19.67 -0.51
CA ALA A 32 -2.01 21.07 -0.06
C ALA A 32 -0.88 21.95 -0.62
N HIS A 33 0.35 21.43 -0.68
CA HIS A 33 1.53 22.18 -1.12
C HIS A 33 1.61 22.31 -2.65
N ALA A 34 1.26 21.26 -3.40
CA ALA A 34 1.21 21.33 -4.86
C ALA A 34 -0.07 22.01 -5.36
N GLY A 35 -1.18 21.78 -4.67
CA GLY A 35 -2.53 22.21 -5.02
C GLY A 35 -3.49 21.03 -5.15
N TRP A 36 -4.70 21.17 -4.60
CA TRP A 36 -5.68 20.09 -4.53
C TRP A 36 -5.98 19.50 -5.91
N GLY A 37 -6.18 20.34 -6.92
CA GLY A 37 -6.45 19.89 -8.30
C GLY A 37 -5.32 19.04 -8.89
N ILE A 38 -4.07 19.41 -8.61
CA ILE A 38 -2.89 18.61 -8.99
C ILE A 38 -2.91 17.27 -8.24
N GLY A 39 -3.16 17.28 -6.93
CA GLY A 39 -3.29 16.07 -6.12
C GLY A 39 -4.37 15.11 -6.64
N MET A 40 -5.55 15.62 -7.01
CA MET A 40 -6.64 14.82 -7.60
C MET A 40 -6.26 14.25 -8.97
N LEU A 41 -5.57 15.01 -9.81
CA LEU A 41 -5.08 14.52 -11.09
C LEU A 41 -4.10 13.36 -10.89
N TYR A 42 -3.12 13.52 -9.99
CA TYR A 42 -2.21 12.42 -9.63
C TYR A 42 -2.96 11.20 -9.10
N LEU A 43 -3.92 11.41 -8.20
CA LEU A 43 -4.70 10.33 -7.63
C LEU A 43 -5.42 9.52 -8.71
N ILE A 44 -6.14 10.19 -9.61
CA ILE A 44 -6.92 9.52 -10.66
C ILE A 44 -5.98 8.80 -11.63
N CYS A 45 -4.97 9.50 -12.16
CA CYS A 45 -4.04 8.94 -13.13
C CYS A 45 -3.27 7.75 -12.55
N LEU A 46 -2.66 7.91 -11.37
CA LEU A 46 -1.88 6.85 -10.75
C LEU A 46 -2.76 5.69 -10.29
N SER A 47 -3.99 5.94 -9.80
CA SER A 47 -4.90 4.84 -9.41
C SER A 47 -5.24 3.96 -10.60
N VAL A 48 -5.51 4.54 -11.78
CA VAL A 48 -5.76 3.77 -13.00
C VAL A 48 -4.52 2.98 -13.42
N LEU A 49 -3.35 3.62 -13.44
CA LEU A 49 -2.09 2.98 -13.84
C LEU A 49 -1.71 1.83 -12.90
N VAL A 50 -1.76 2.04 -11.59
CA VAL A 50 -1.38 1.06 -10.57
C VAL A 50 -2.40 -0.08 -10.49
N THR A 51 -3.70 0.21 -10.61
CA THR A 51 -4.71 -0.87 -10.73
C THR A 51 -4.47 -1.70 -11.99
N GLY A 52 -4.11 -1.06 -13.10
CA GLY A 52 -3.68 -1.75 -14.32
C GLY A 52 -2.48 -2.67 -14.09
N LEU A 53 -1.46 -2.19 -13.37
CA LEU A 53 -0.29 -2.98 -12.99
C LEU A 53 -0.67 -4.18 -12.10
N HIS A 54 -1.57 -3.99 -11.13
CA HIS A 54 -2.10 -5.10 -10.31
C HIS A 54 -2.83 -6.14 -11.16
N LEU A 55 -3.61 -5.71 -12.17
CA LEU A 55 -4.24 -6.63 -13.13
C LEU A 55 -3.22 -7.39 -13.97
N MET A 56 -2.11 -6.76 -14.38
CA MET A 56 -1.02 -7.44 -15.09
C MET A 56 -0.41 -8.53 -14.22
N ILE A 57 -0.14 -8.25 -12.94
CA ILE A 57 0.39 -9.24 -11.99
C ILE A 57 -0.65 -10.34 -11.72
N GLY A 58 -1.92 -9.97 -11.63
CA GLY A 58 -3.03 -10.93 -11.50
C GLY A 58 -3.10 -11.88 -12.69
N GLU A 59 -2.87 -11.39 -13.91
CA GLU A 59 -2.74 -12.23 -15.10
C GLU A 59 -1.55 -13.17 -15.00
N VAL A 60 -0.37 -12.69 -14.56
CA VAL A 60 0.81 -13.54 -14.33
C VAL A 60 0.52 -14.66 -13.34
N ALA A 61 -0.11 -14.34 -12.20
CA ALA A 61 -0.45 -15.31 -11.17
C ALA A 61 -1.41 -16.38 -11.71
N VAL A 62 -2.43 -15.99 -12.47
CA VAL A 62 -3.39 -16.91 -13.10
C VAL A 62 -2.74 -17.78 -14.18
N ARG A 63 -1.73 -17.28 -14.89
CA ARG A 63 -0.97 -18.04 -15.89
C ARG A 63 -0.01 -19.05 -15.26
N THR A 64 0.16 -19.02 -13.95
CA THR A 64 1.11 -19.86 -13.22
C THR A 64 0.39 -20.97 -12.48
N ARG A 65 0.81 -22.23 -12.69
CA ARG A 65 0.24 -23.39 -11.98
C ARG A 65 0.66 -23.47 -10.51
N GLU A 66 1.86 -23.02 -10.21
CA GLU A 66 2.47 -23.12 -8.89
C GLU A 66 2.08 -21.91 -8.01
N PRO A 67 1.85 -22.10 -6.70
CA PRO A 67 1.41 -21.04 -5.79
C PRO A 67 2.57 -20.13 -5.34
N LEU A 68 3.26 -19.52 -6.30
CA LEU A 68 4.45 -18.69 -6.12
C LEU A 68 4.11 -17.28 -5.61
N GLN A 69 5.01 -16.66 -4.86
CA GLN A 69 4.93 -15.21 -4.61
C GLN A 69 5.70 -14.44 -5.70
N LEU A 70 5.73 -13.11 -5.61
CA LEU A 70 6.31 -12.24 -6.65
C LEU A 70 7.76 -12.60 -7.02
N VAL A 71 8.58 -13.02 -6.04
CA VAL A 71 9.97 -13.42 -6.27
C VAL A 71 10.04 -14.76 -7.03
N GLY A 72 9.19 -15.72 -6.67
CA GLY A 72 9.04 -16.99 -7.36
C GLY A 72 8.55 -16.82 -8.79
N LEU A 73 7.55 -15.96 -9.01
CA LEU A 73 7.06 -15.59 -10.34
C LEU A 73 8.15 -14.96 -11.20
N ALA A 74 8.94 -14.04 -10.62
CA ALA A 74 10.11 -13.49 -11.29
C ALA A 74 11.14 -14.59 -11.63
N GLY A 75 11.39 -15.54 -10.72
CA GLY A 75 12.28 -16.67 -11.02
C GLY A 75 11.77 -17.56 -12.15
N LYS A 76 10.47 -17.82 -12.20
CA LYS A 76 9.84 -18.64 -13.24
C LYS A 76 9.93 -17.99 -14.62
N TYR A 77 9.56 -16.72 -14.73
CA TYR A 77 9.46 -16.04 -16.04
C TYR A 77 10.74 -15.31 -16.45
N MET A 78 11.52 -14.82 -15.49
CA MET A 78 12.73 -14.02 -15.75
C MET A 78 14.04 -14.80 -15.52
N GLY A 79 13.96 -16.01 -14.95
CA GLY A 79 15.13 -16.83 -14.62
C GLY A 79 15.81 -16.39 -13.31
N ARG A 80 17.00 -16.97 -13.05
CA ARG A 80 17.72 -16.78 -11.77
C ARG A 80 18.07 -15.32 -11.49
N VAL A 81 18.51 -14.57 -12.49
CA VAL A 81 18.86 -13.15 -12.34
C VAL A 81 17.64 -12.33 -11.95
N GLY A 82 16.51 -12.52 -12.64
CA GLY A 82 15.26 -11.83 -12.27
C GLY A 82 14.75 -12.21 -10.88
N LYS A 83 14.90 -13.48 -10.46
CA LYS A 83 14.62 -13.90 -9.08
C LYS A 83 15.43 -13.11 -8.05
N ILE A 84 16.74 -12.94 -8.29
CA ILE A 84 17.64 -12.24 -7.37
C ILE A 84 17.29 -10.76 -7.29
N ILE A 85 17.14 -10.09 -8.44
CA ILE A 85 16.84 -8.65 -8.48
C ILE A 85 15.47 -8.37 -7.82
N MET A 86 14.45 -9.18 -8.14
CA MET A 86 13.14 -9.08 -7.50
C MET A 86 13.21 -9.34 -5.99
N GLY A 87 13.95 -10.37 -5.58
CA GLY A 87 14.15 -10.70 -4.17
C GLY A 87 14.77 -9.54 -3.39
N VAL A 88 15.89 -9.00 -3.86
CA VAL A 88 16.58 -7.87 -3.21
C VAL A 88 15.67 -6.65 -3.11
N SER A 89 15.05 -6.26 -4.22
CA SER A 89 14.16 -5.08 -4.27
C SER A 89 12.94 -5.25 -3.36
N LEU A 90 12.29 -6.42 -3.39
CA LEU A 90 11.11 -6.69 -2.59
C LEU A 90 11.43 -6.79 -1.10
N PHE A 91 12.55 -7.39 -0.70
CA PHE A 91 12.95 -7.48 0.71
C PHE A 91 13.29 -6.11 1.28
N LEU A 92 14.14 -5.33 0.60
CA LEU A 92 14.50 -3.98 1.05
C LEU A 92 13.27 -3.07 1.10
N GLY A 93 12.41 -3.13 0.08
CA GLY A 93 11.16 -2.38 0.07
C GLY A 93 10.22 -2.79 1.22
N SER A 94 10.02 -4.09 1.43
CA SER A 94 9.12 -4.58 2.48
C SER A 94 9.63 -4.25 3.88
N PHE A 95 10.93 -4.40 4.15
CA PHE A 95 11.51 -4.03 5.45
C PHE A 95 11.44 -2.52 5.69
N GLY A 96 11.61 -1.71 4.65
CA GLY A 96 11.38 -0.27 4.72
C GLY A 96 9.92 0.08 5.07
N VAL A 97 8.94 -0.57 4.42
CA VAL A 97 7.52 -0.37 4.77
C VAL A 97 7.21 -0.79 6.20
N LEU A 98 7.69 -1.95 6.65
CA LEU A 98 7.49 -2.44 8.01
C LEU A 98 8.13 -1.48 9.04
N LEU A 99 9.30 -0.93 8.74
CA LEU A 99 9.95 0.11 9.55
C LEU A 99 9.08 1.38 9.64
N VAL A 100 8.57 1.87 8.52
CA VAL A 100 7.68 3.06 8.47
C VAL A 100 6.46 2.86 9.36
N TYR A 101 5.86 1.67 9.36
CA TYR A 101 4.72 1.37 10.22
C TYR A 101 5.09 1.31 11.70
N ILE A 102 6.25 0.75 12.08
CA ILE A 102 6.72 0.77 13.47
C ILE A 102 6.92 2.20 13.97
N ILE A 103 7.51 3.07 13.13
CA ILE A 103 7.71 4.49 13.45
C ILE A 103 6.37 5.21 13.59
N GLY A 104 5.51 5.10 12.57
CA GLY A 104 4.22 5.81 12.52
C GLY A 104 3.28 5.43 13.67
N GLU A 105 3.20 4.15 13.99
CA GLU A 105 2.33 3.65 15.07
C GLU A 105 2.80 4.08 16.46
N GLY A 106 4.11 4.25 16.65
CA GLY A 106 4.65 4.83 17.89
C GLY A 106 4.11 6.23 18.16
N ALA A 107 4.04 7.08 17.12
CA ALA A 107 3.50 8.43 17.21
C ALA A 107 1.97 8.44 17.41
N VAL A 108 1.25 7.60 16.66
CA VAL A 108 -0.22 7.48 16.74
C VAL A 108 -0.67 7.00 18.12
N LEU A 109 -0.05 5.94 18.65
CA LEU A 109 -0.39 5.41 19.96
C LEU A 109 0.02 6.34 21.10
N LYS A 110 1.14 7.08 20.97
CA LYS A 110 1.48 8.15 21.91
C LYS A 110 0.43 9.26 21.91
N ALA A 111 -0.09 9.65 20.76
CA ALA A 111 -1.15 10.66 20.67
C ALA A 111 -2.46 10.21 21.31
N LEU A 112 -2.76 8.90 21.27
CA LEU A 112 -3.96 8.32 21.88
C LEU A 112 -3.84 8.08 23.39
N PHE A 113 -2.68 7.59 23.85
CA PHE A 113 -2.52 7.03 25.20
C PHE A 113 -1.43 7.71 26.04
N GLY A 114 -0.71 8.69 25.49
CA GLY A 114 0.44 9.33 26.14
C GLY A 114 1.70 8.44 26.12
N GLY A 115 2.66 8.70 27.02
CA GLY A 115 3.90 7.93 27.11
C GLY A 115 4.93 8.28 26.02
N THR A 116 5.81 7.33 25.68
CA THR A 116 6.91 7.53 24.71
C THR A 116 6.66 6.79 23.41
N GLU A 117 7.11 7.37 22.28
CA GLU A 117 6.97 6.77 20.95
C GLU A 117 7.72 5.43 20.87
N MET A 118 8.91 5.36 21.48
CA MET A 118 9.72 4.14 21.52
C MET A 118 8.96 2.98 22.16
N MET A 119 8.29 3.22 23.29
CA MET A 119 7.52 2.19 23.99
C MET A 119 6.40 1.65 23.08
N TRP A 120 5.62 2.54 22.48
CA TRP A 120 4.50 2.14 21.63
C TRP A 120 4.94 1.46 20.34
N SER A 121 6.03 1.91 19.71
CA SER A 121 6.62 1.23 18.56
C SER A 121 7.01 -0.21 18.87
N ILE A 122 7.63 -0.47 20.03
CA ILE A 122 8.01 -1.83 20.46
C ILE A 122 6.76 -2.68 20.74
N ILE A 123 5.76 -2.12 21.45
CA ILE A 123 4.50 -2.82 21.75
C ILE A 123 3.77 -3.20 20.46
N PHE A 124 3.63 -2.25 19.52
CA PHE A 124 3.03 -2.47 18.22
C PHE A 124 3.77 -3.57 17.45
N TRP A 125 5.09 -3.47 17.35
CA TRP A 125 5.92 -4.47 16.69
C TRP A 125 5.72 -5.86 17.30
N PHE A 126 5.73 -5.97 18.63
CA PHE A 126 5.57 -7.23 19.35
C PHE A 126 4.20 -7.85 19.05
N PHE A 127 3.13 -7.06 19.18
CA PHE A 127 1.76 -7.50 18.91
C PHE A 127 1.58 -8.00 17.47
N CYS A 128 2.04 -7.20 16.49
CA CYS A 128 1.98 -7.58 15.09
C CYS A 128 2.80 -8.83 14.79
N SER A 129 3.98 -8.97 15.40
CA SER A 129 4.85 -10.14 15.24
C SER A 129 4.16 -11.42 15.73
N VAL A 130 3.44 -11.37 16.86
CA VAL A 130 2.65 -12.50 17.38
C VAL A 130 1.55 -12.89 16.38
N ILE A 131 0.78 -11.93 15.87
CA ILE A 131 -0.29 -12.21 14.89
C ILE A 131 0.28 -12.82 13.60
N LEU A 132 1.39 -12.26 13.10
CA LEU A 132 2.05 -12.69 11.86
C LEU A 132 2.52 -14.16 11.95
N PHE A 133 2.85 -14.64 13.15
CA PHE A 133 3.20 -16.04 13.38
C PHE A 133 2.09 -16.99 12.92
N PHE A 134 0.82 -16.69 13.24
CA PHE A 134 -0.36 -17.50 12.92
C PHE A 134 -0.75 -17.51 11.42
N GLY A 135 -0.22 -16.57 10.62
CA GLY A 135 -0.29 -16.62 9.16
C GLY A 135 -1.55 -16.01 8.51
N LEU A 136 -1.64 -16.12 7.18
CA LEU A 136 -2.65 -15.43 6.36
C LEU A 136 -4.10 -15.70 6.76
N LYS A 137 -4.41 -16.91 7.24
CA LYS A 137 -5.79 -17.24 7.62
C LYS A 137 -6.29 -16.31 8.73
N LEU A 138 -5.49 -16.07 9.77
CA LEU A 138 -5.88 -15.15 10.84
C LEU A 138 -5.92 -13.70 10.35
N VAL A 139 -4.87 -13.27 9.64
CA VAL A 139 -4.74 -11.90 9.11
C VAL A 139 -5.93 -11.54 8.21
N SER A 140 -6.33 -12.40 7.28
CA SER A 140 -7.48 -12.16 6.40
C SER A 140 -8.83 -12.02 7.14
N HIS A 141 -8.97 -12.51 8.38
CA HIS A 141 -10.16 -12.26 9.19
C HIS A 141 -10.08 -10.91 9.92
N ILE A 142 -8.90 -10.57 10.43
CA ILE A 142 -8.62 -9.28 11.07
C ILE A 142 -8.83 -8.15 10.05
N ASP A 143 -8.33 -8.30 8.83
CA ASP A 143 -8.43 -7.29 7.78
C ASP A 143 -9.86 -6.91 7.43
N VAL A 144 -10.81 -7.85 7.50
CA VAL A 144 -12.23 -7.54 7.25
C VAL A 144 -12.69 -6.45 8.22
N PHE A 145 -12.34 -6.57 9.50
CA PHE A 145 -12.68 -5.57 10.51
C PHE A 145 -11.87 -4.28 10.33
N LEU A 146 -10.57 -4.38 10.05
CA LEU A 146 -9.71 -3.20 9.87
C LEU A 146 -10.09 -2.36 8.65
N SER A 147 -10.31 -3.00 7.49
CA SER A 147 -10.72 -2.30 6.26
C SER A 147 -12.10 -1.65 6.41
N MET A 148 -13.06 -2.32 7.06
CA MET A 148 -14.35 -1.70 7.38
C MET A 148 -14.19 -0.50 8.31
N GLY A 149 -13.37 -0.63 9.36
CA GLY A 149 -13.05 0.45 10.28
C GLY A 149 -12.43 1.66 9.58
N VAL A 150 -11.46 1.43 8.70
CA VAL A 150 -10.81 2.49 7.90
C VAL A 150 -11.83 3.25 7.04
N VAL A 151 -12.65 2.54 6.26
CA VAL A 151 -13.66 3.18 5.40
C VAL A 151 -14.66 3.97 6.24
N LEU A 152 -15.14 3.38 7.34
CA LEU A 152 -16.09 4.02 8.24
C LEU A 152 -15.52 5.31 8.84
N VAL A 153 -14.30 5.26 9.37
CA VAL A 153 -13.67 6.43 10.00
C VAL A 153 -13.42 7.54 8.98
N ILE A 154 -13.01 7.23 7.75
CA ILE A 154 -12.86 8.25 6.70
C ILE A 154 -14.21 8.90 6.37
N VAL A 155 -15.28 8.12 6.26
CA VAL A 155 -16.63 8.67 6.05
C VAL A 155 -17.05 9.56 7.24
N CYS A 156 -16.77 9.16 8.48
CA CYS A 156 -17.03 9.98 9.66
C CYS A 156 -16.23 11.29 9.64
N ILE A 157 -14.93 11.24 9.35
CA ILE A 157 -14.09 12.44 9.20
C ILE A 157 -14.65 13.34 8.09
N ALA A 158 -15.09 12.76 6.97
CA ALA A 158 -15.66 13.52 5.87
C ALA A 158 -16.94 14.25 6.26
N VAL A 159 -17.87 13.56 6.93
CA VAL A 159 -19.13 14.16 7.38
C VAL A 159 -18.89 15.24 8.43
N LEU A 160 -18.01 15.00 9.41
CA LEU A 160 -17.69 15.97 10.46
C LEU A 160 -16.92 17.17 9.93
N GLY A 161 -16.01 16.94 8.98
CA GLY A 161 -15.17 17.96 8.36
C GLY A 161 -15.89 18.80 7.31
N ALA A 162 -16.94 18.29 6.67
CA ALA A 162 -17.63 18.95 5.55
C ALA A 162 -18.07 20.39 5.86
N ARG A 163 -18.54 20.65 7.09
CA ARG A 163 -18.98 21.99 7.53
C ARG A 163 -17.85 22.99 7.77
N PHE A 164 -16.61 22.52 7.84
CA PHE A 164 -15.40 23.32 8.07
C PHE A 164 -14.55 23.46 6.82
N VAL A 165 -15.01 22.95 5.67
CA VAL A 165 -14.28 23.05 4.41
C VAL A 165 -14.39 24.47 3.87
N HIS A 166 -13.24 25.12 3.71
CA HIS A 166 -13.13 26.39 3.00
C HIS A 166 -12.71 26.13 1.55
N VAL A 167 -13.59 26.46 0.60
CA VAL A 167 -13.37 26.19 -0.84
C VAL A 167 -12.11 26.90 -1.37
N GLU A 168 -11.72 28.02 -0.76
CA GLU A 168 -10.48 28.74 -1.08
C GLU A 168 -9.23 27.87 -0.93
N ASN A 169 -9.19 26.98 0.08
CA ASN A 169 -8.10 26.04 0.30
C ASN A 169 -7.96 25.01 -0.84
N LEU A 170 -9.03 24.77 -1.60
CA LEU A 170 -9.03 23.83 -2.74
C LEU A 170 -8.61 24.50 -4.06
N ARG A 171 -8.54 25.84 -4.08
CA ARG A 171 -8.18 26.63 -5.27
C ARG A 171 -6.69 26.93 -5.37
N SER A 172 -5.92 26.72 -4.29
CA SER A 172 -4.48 26.95 -4.32
C SER A 172 -3.79 26.01 -5.29
N MET A 173 -2.86 26.54 -6.09
CA MET A 173 -2.01 25.76 -6.98
C MET A 173 -0.61 26.36 -6.99
N ASN A 174 0.39 25.53 -6.73
CA ASN A 174 1.79 25.94 -6.77
C ASN A 174 2.57 24.99 -7.69
N VAL A 175 2.83 25.48 -8.91
CA VAL A 175 3.52 24.71 -9.96
C VAL A 175 4.96 24.38 -9.57
N ALA A 176 5.59 25.15 -8.67
CA ALA A 176 6.92 24.81 -8.16
C ALA A 176 6.93 23.45 -7.44
N TYR A 177 5.81 23.08 -6.83
CA TYR A 177 5.63 21.79 -6.15
C TYR A 177 4.91 20.74 -7.01
N LEU A 178 4.76 20.95 -8.32
CA LEU A 178 4.05 20.02 -9.22
C LEU A 178 4.47 18.55 -9.09
N PHE A 179 5.74 18.28 -8.80
CA PHE A 179 6.28 16.93 -8.70
C PHE A 179 6.38 16.38 -7.27
N LEU A 180 6.11 17.21 -6.25
CA LEU A 180 6.15 16.80 -4.85
C LEU A 180 5.18 15.63 -4.54
N PRO A 181 3.94 15.61 -5.05
CA PRO A 181 2.99 14.54 -4.73
C PRO A 181 3.39 13.16 -5.26
N TYR A 182 4.20 13.11 -6.31
CA TYR A 182 4.42 11.91 -7.09
C TYR A 182 4.79 10.68 -6.23
N GLY A 183 5.89 10.76 -5.46
CA GLY A 183 6.41 9.63 -4.70
C GLY A 183 5.46 9.16 -3.59
N SER A 184 4.77 10.10 -2.94
CA SER A 184 3.80 9.81 -1.88
C SER A 184 2.54 9.12 -2.43
N PHE A 185 1.98 9.62 -3.54
CA PHE A 185 0.83 8.99 -4.20
C PHE A 185 1.18 7.62 -4.75
N LEU A 186 2.37 7.47 -5.34
CA LEU A 186 2.85 6.18 -5.82
C LEU A 186 2.90 5.17 -4.68
N PHE A 187 3.57 5.52 -3.57
CA PHE A 187 3.67 4.67 -2.39
C PHE A 187 2.29 4.30 -1.83
N ALA A 188 1.39 5.27 -1.70
CA ALA A 188 0.07 5.05 -1.12
C ALA A 188 -0.83 4.12 -1.96
N LEU A 189 -0.57 4.00 -3.25
CA LEU A 189 -1.34 3.14 -4.16
C LEU A 189 -0.68 1.77 -4.37
N MET A 190 0.57 1.58 -3.94
CA MET A 190 1.25 0.29 -4.07
C MET A 190 0.59 -0.79 -3.20
N GLY A 191 0.30 -1.95 -3.80
CA GLY A 191 -0.22 -3.11 -3.07
C GLY A 191 0.07 -4.45 -3.73
N ALA A 192 0.94 -4.49 -4.74
CA ALA A 192 1.19 -5.66 -5.58
C ALA A 192 1.55 -6.96 -4.82
N SER A 193 2.10 -6.85 -3.60
CA SER A 193 2.44 -7.97 -2.73
C SER A 193 1.21 -8.74 -2.19
N ALA A 194 0.02 -8.14 -2.22
CA ALA A 194 -1.24 -8.80 -1.89
C ALA A 194 -1.74 -9.70 -3.01
N ILE A 195 -1.39 -9.41 -4.27
CA ILE A 195 -1.97 -10.07 -5.45
C ILE A 195 -1.87 -11.61 -5.39
N PRO A 196 -0.71 -12.23 -5.07
CA PRO A 196 -0.63 -13.68 -4.91
C PRO A 196 -1.43 -14.23 -3.71
N GLN A 197 -1.64 -13.42 -2.67
CA GLN A 197 -2.43 -13.81 -1.49
C GLN A 197 -3.92 -13.79 -1.80
N VAL A 198 -4.36 -12.76 -2.52
CA VAL A 198 -5.73 -12.62 -3.02
C VAL A 198 -6.08 -13.77 -3.97
N GLU A 199 -5.16 -14.12 -4.88
CA GLU A 199 -5.31 -15.28 -5.80
C GLU A 199 -5.57 -16.59 -5.03
N GLU A 200 -4.78 -16.83 -3.98
CA GLU A 200 -4.93 -18.01 -3.12
C GLU A 200 -6.27 -18.01 -2.38
N ILE A 201 -6.71 -16.86 -1.84
CA ILE A 201 -7.98 -16.75 -1.11
C ILE A 201 -9.16 -17.06 -2.02
N VAL A 202 -9.17 -16.52 -3.25
CA VAL A 202 -10.25 -16.76 -4.23
C VAL A 202 -10.14 -18.12 -4.93
N ALA A 203 -9.11 -18.91 -4.59
CA ALA A 203 -8.85 -20.26 -5.11
C ALA A 203 -8.84 -20.29 -6.65
N SER A 204 -8.05 -19.40 -7.26
CA SER A 204 -7.82 -19.34 -8.71
C SER A 204 -9.07 -19.08 -9.56
N ARG A 205 -10.16 -18.59 -8.96
CA ARG A 205 -11.37 -18.18 -9.69
C ARG A 205 -11.13 -16.85 -10.39
N GLN A 206 -10.61 -16.90 -11.61
CA GLN A 206 -10.14 -15.74 -12.39
C GLN A 206 -11.12 -14.55 -12.41
N VAL A 207 -12.43 -14.79 -12.60
CA VAL A 207 -13.45 -13.72 -12.63
C VAL A 207 -13.56 -13.03 -11.26
N ALA A 208 -13.62 -13.80 -10.18
CA ALA A 208 -13.69 -13.24 -8.82
C ALA A 208 -12.39 -12.51 -8.49
N PHE A 209 -11.24 -13.07 -8.86
CA PHE A 209 -9.94 -12.47 -8.65
C PHE A 209 -9.82 -11.10 -9.33
N LYS A 210 -10.13 -11.02 -10.62
CA LYS A 210 -10.16 -9.77 -11.38
C LYS A 210 -11.08 -8.72 -10.74
N ARG A 211 -12.28 -9.14 -10.34
CA ARG A 211 -13.25 -8.26 -9.68
C ARG A 211 -12.71 -7.71 -8.37
N VAL A 212 -12.03 -8.53 -7.55
CA VAL A 212 -11.41 -8.04 -6.31
C VAL A 212 -10.40 -6.93 -6.60
N ILE A 213 -9.48 -7.13 -7.55
CA ILE A 213 -8.46 -6.13 -7.91
C ILE A 213 -9.12 -4.83 -8.39
N MET A 214 -10.10 -4.91 -9.29
CA MET A 214 -10.79 -3.73 -9.82
C MET A 214 -11.60 -3.01 -8.73
N THR A 215 -12.35 -3.74 -7.92
CA THR A 215 -13.17 -3.17 -6.84
C THR A 215 -12.29 -2.51 -5.77
N ALA A 216 -11.15 -3.12 -5.41
CA ALA A 216 -10.20 -2.53 -4.49
C ALA A 216 -9.64 -1.20 -5.03
N GLY A 217 -9.17 -1.17 -6.28
CA GLY A 217 -8.63 0.04 -6.90
C GLY A 217 -9.64 1.19 -6.93
N ILE A 218 -10.90 0.91 -7.25
CA ILE A 218 -11.98 1.91 -7.25
C ILE A 218 -12.26 2.42 -5.82
N ILE A 219 -12.40 1.52 -4.85
CA ILE A 219 -12.66 1.89 -3.45
C ILE A 219 -11.53 2.75 -2.91
N VAL A 220 -10.26 2.34 -3.12
CA VAL A 220 -9.09 3.11 -2.68
C VAL A 220 -9.09 4.51 -3.27
N ALA A 221 -9.31 4.64 -4.59
CA ALA A 221 -9.33 5.94 -5.24
C ALA A 221 -10.40 6.87 -4.65
N ILE A 222 -11.61 6.36 -4.41
CA ILE A 222 -12.72 7.12 -3.81
C ILE A 222 -12.37 7.54 -2.38
N VAL A 223 -11.89 6.59 -1.58
CA VAL A 223 -11.55 6.79 -0.16
C VAL A 223 -10.43 7.83 -0.02
N TYR A 224 -9.39 7.75 -0.86
CA TYR A 224 -8.29 8.71 -0.88
C TYR A 224 -8.75 10.08 -1.36
N ALA A 225 -9.59 10.15 -2.40
CA ALA A 225 -10.11 11.42 -2.91
C ALA A 225 -10.93 12.15 -1.84
N LEU A 226 -11.78 11.40 -1.13
CA LEU A 226 -12.59 11.93 -0.03
C LEU A 226 -11.70 12.44 1.11
N PHE A 227 -10.74 11.62 1.55
CA PHE A 227 -9.83 11.98 2.64
C PHE A 227 -8.98 13.21 2.31
N VAL A 228 -8.38 13.26 1.11
CA VAL A 228 -7.58 14.41 0.67
C VAL A 228 -8.42 15.67 0.55
N THR A 229 -9.61 15.58 -0.06
CA THR A 229 -10.47 16.76 -0.26
C THR A 229 -10.92 17.37 1.05
N VAL A 230 -11.38 16.55 2.00
CA VAL A 230 -11.83 17.03 3.31
C VAL A 230 -10.66 17.61 4.10
N THR A 231 -9.53 16.90 4.15
CA THR A 231 -8.36 17.38 4.91
C THR A 231 -7.85 18.71 4.36
N VAL A 232 -7.53 18.78 3.06
CA VAL A 232 -7.03 20.01 2.44
C VAL A 232 -8.07 21.13 2.53
N GLY A 233 -9.35 20.81 2.36
CA GLY A 233 -10.44 21.79 2.50
C GLY A 233 -10.51 22.43 3.89
N VAL A 234 -10.24 21.67 4.95
CA VAL A 234 -10.25 22.15 6.34
C VAL A 234 -8.95 22.86 6.70
N THR A 235 -7.79 22.28 6.39
CA THR A 235 -6.49 22.75 6.92
C THR A 235 -5.68 23.59 5.94
N GLY A 236 -5.98 23.57 4.64
CA GLY A 236 -5.24 24.31 3.62
C GLY A 236 -3.74 24.05 3.66
N ILE A 237 -2.92 25.09 3.48
CA ILE A 237 -1.45 24.97 3.53
C ILE A 237 -0.91 24.57 4.92
N GLY A 238 -1.72 24.74 5.97
CA GLY A 238 -1.40 24.30 7.33
C GLY A 238 -1.54 22.78 7.56
N THR A 239 -1.86 22.02 6.51
CA THR A 239 -1.90 20.56 6.58
C THR A 239 -0.55 20.01 7.04
N THR A 240 -0.54 19.21 8.10
CA THR A 240 0.67 18.57 8.63
C THR A 240 1.03 17.31 7.82
N GLU A 241 2.29 16.88 7.88
CA GLU A 241 2.78 15.68 7.20
C GLU A 241 1.98 14.41 7.57
N VAL A 242 1.50 14.33 8.80
CA VAL A 242 0.50 13.35 9.24
C VAL A 242 -0.85 14.04 9.26
N ALA A 243 -1.64 13.88 8.20
CA ALA A 243 -2.86 14.66 7.98
C ALA A 243 -3.90 14.55 9.11
N THR A 244 -3.97 13.40 9.77
CA THR A 244 -4.90 13.15 10.89
C THR A 244 -4.59 14.02 12.11
N VAL A 245 -3.32 14.32 12.35
CA VAL A 245 -2.90 15.23 13.44
C VAL A 245 -3.34 16.65 13.14
N GLY A 246 -3.11 17.14 11.92
CA GLY A 246 -3.52 18.48 11.48
C GLY A 246 -5.04 18.67 11.49
N LEU A 247 -5.79 17.68 10.98
CA LEU A 247 -7.25 17.67 11.06
C LEU A 247 -7.75 17.69 12.50
N GLY A 248 -7.12 16.91 13.38
CA GLY A 248 -7.45 16.88 14.80
C GLY A 248 -7.23 18.23 15.49
N ASN A 249 -6.12 18.90 15.19
CA ASN A 249 -5.84 20.25 15.72
C ASN A 249 -6.88 21.28 15.25
N ALA A 250 -7.35 21.17 14.00
CA ALA A 250 -8.34 22.09 13.44
C ALA A 250 -9.78 21.82 13.92
N LEU A 251 -10.16 20.56 14.11
CA LEU A 251 -11.55 20.15 14.37
C LEU A 251 -11.82 19.70 15.82
N GLY A 252 -10.78 19.63 16.66
CA GLY A 252 -10.87 19.30 18.08
C GLY A 252 -10.70 17.80 18.40
N GLY A 253 -10.76 17.48 19.69
CA GLY A 253 -10.33 16.19 20.25
C GLY A 253 -11.02 14.95 19.64
N THR A 254 -12.30 15.04 19.27
CA THR A 254 -13.00 13.91 18.63
C THR A 254 -12.36 13.49 17.31
N VAL A 255 -11.94 14.46 16.48
CA VAL A 255 -11.29 14.18 15.20
C VAL A 255 -9.85 13.70 15.40
N VAL A 256 -9.16 14.16 16.45
CA VAL A 256 -7.86 13.60 16.86
C VAL A 256 -7.98 12.10 17.13
N VAL A 257 -8.99 11.70 17.92
CA VAL A 257 -9.21 10.28 18.25
C VAL A 257 -9.56 9.48 17.00
N LEU A 258 -10.52 9.96 16.19
CA LEU A 258 -10.89 9.29 14.95
C LEU A 258 -9.71 9.16 13.98
N GLY A 259 -8.96 10.23 13.77
CA GLY A 259 -7.79 10.25 12.89
C GLY A 259 -6.71 9.26 13.34
N ASN A 260 -6.42 9.17 14.63
CA ASN A 260 -5.46 8.21 15.16
C ASN A 260 -5.98 6.77 15.12
N VAL A 261 -7.27 6.53 15.38
CA VAL A 261 -7.88 5.19 15.20
C VAL A 261 -7.81 4.73 13.74
N PHE A 262 -8.06 5.64 12.80
CA PHE A 262 -7.89 5.36 11.38
C PHE A 262 -6.44 5.01 11.04
N ALA A 263 -5.48 5.83 11.48
CA ALA A 263 -4.06 5.60 11.25
C ALA A 263 -3.61 4.24 11.83
N LEU A 264 -4.07 3.90 13.04
CA LEU A 264 -3.84 2.62 13.70
C LEU A 264 -4.39 1.44 12.88
N CYS A 265 -5.65 1.53 12.42
CA CYS A 265 -6.24 0.45 11.63
C CYS A 265 -5.54 0.27 10.28
N ALA A 266 -5.18 1.36 9.60
CA ALA A 266 -4.51 1.34 8.30
C ALA A 266 -3.09 0.75 8.40
N MET A 267 -2.28 1.22 9.36
CA MET A 267 -0.91 0.74 9.52
C MET A 267 -0.82 -0.67 10.11
N LEU A 268 -1.72 -1.05 11.02
CA LEU A 268 -1.85 -2.43 11.48
C LEU A 268 -2.16 -3.40 10.32
N GLY A 269 -3.17 -3.09 9.50
CA GLY A 269 -3.53 -3.91 8.34
C GLY A 269 -2.38 -4.00 7.32
N GLY A 270 -1.76 -2.87 7.03
CA GLY A 270 -0.59 -2.80 6.15
C GLY A 270 0.58 -3.65 6.67
N PHE A 271 0.91 -3.55 7.96
CA PHE A 271 2.02 -4.30 8.56
C PHE A 271 1.78 -5.80 8.47
N LEU A 272 0.58 -6.26 8.82
CA LEU A 272 0.24 -7.68 8.79
C LEU A 272 0.31 -8.22 7.36
N ASN A 273 -0.23 -7.50 6.37
CA ASN A 273 -0.26 -7.97 4.98
C ASN A 273 1.11 -7.98 4.31
N ILE A 274 1.90 -6.90 4.47
CA ILE A 274 3.28 -6.85 3.96
C ILE A 274 4.13 -7.91 4.65
N GLY A 275 4.00 -8.04 5.97
CA GLY A 275 4.72 -9.04 6.73
C GLY A 275 4.38 -10.49 6.31
N ILE A 276 3.10 -10.79 6.06
CA ILE A 276 2.70 -12.09 5.51
C ILE A 276 3.27 -12.30 4.11
N ALA A 277 3.24 -11.29 3.23
CA ALA A 277 3.83 -11.37 1.90
C ALA A 277 5.33 -11.71 1.97
N THR A 278 6.09 -10.98 2.79
CA THR A 278 7.54 -11.17 2.96
C THR A 278 7.86 -12.55 3.54
N LYS A 279 7.15 -12.96 4.60
CA LYS A 279 7.29 -14.31 5.19
C LYS A 279 6.98 -15.39 4.15
N ARG A 280 5.97 -15.18 3.31
CA ARG A 280 5.58 -16.15 2.28
C ARG A 280 6.61 -16.25 1.17
N VAL A 281 7.29 -15.17 0.80
CA VAL A 281 8.44 -15.23 -0.13
C VAL A 281 9.52 -16.16 0.45
N PHE A 282 9.91 -15.99 1.72
CA PHE A 282 10.90 -16.88 2.35
C PHE A 282 10.44 -18.34 2.39
N THR A 283 9.20 -18.60 2.81
CA THR A 283 8.70 -19.98 2.96
C THR A 283 8.37 -20.67 1.65
N ARG A 284 7.79 -19.98 0.65
CA ARG A 284 7.36 -20.60 -0.61
C ARG A 284 8.42 -20.52 -1.70
N ASP A 285 9.05 -19.37 -1.88
CA ASP A 285 9.96 -19.15 -3.01
C ASP A 285 11.41 -19.54 -2.67
N TYR A 286 11.80 -19.41 -1.40
CA TYR A 286 13.12 -19.81 -0.88
C TYR A 286 13.07 -21.09 -0.03
N ARG A 287 11.89 -21.67 0.21
CA ARG A 287 11.69 -22.93 0.96
C ARG A 287 12.27 -22.92 2.39
N MET A 288 12.34 -21.75 3.02
CA MET A 288 12.80 -21.60 4.40
C MET A 288 11.76 -22.10 5.41
N GLY A 289 12.24 -22.53 6.60
CA GLY A 289 11.39 -22.92 7.71
C GLY A 289 10.48 -21.78 8.18
N ARG A 290 9.26 -22.11 8.64
CA ARG A 290 8.24 -21.12 9.03
C ARG A 290 8.71 -20.17 10.14
N THR A 291 9.43 -20.69 11.13
CA THR A 291 9.94 -19.92 12.27
C THR A 291 11.07 -18.97 11.85
N SER A 292 12.02 -19.45 11.03
CA SER A 292 13.11 -18.61 10.51
C SER A 292 12.58 -17.50 9.61
N ALA A 293 11.64 -17.82 8.71
CA ALA A 293 11.00 -16.83 7.86
C ALA A 293 10.27 -15.75 8.68
N TRP A 294 9.51 -16.17 9.69
CA TRP A 294 8.86 -15.25 10.63
C TRP A 294 9.87 -14.37 11.38
N ALA A 295 10.92 -14.98 11.95
CA ALA A 295 11.94 -14.28 12.71
C ALA A 295 12.65 -13.22 11.85
N ILE A 296 13.05 -13.56 10.63
CA ILE A 296 13.69 -12.60 9.71
C ILE A 296 12.72 -11.47 9.36
N THR A 297 11.46 -11.79 9.05
CA THR A 297 10.45 -10.78 8.71
C THR A 297 10.18 -9.80 9.84
N CYS A 298 10.15 -10.25 11.09
CA CYS A 298 9.84 -9.42 12.24
C CYS A 298 11.08 -8.74 12.84
N VAL A 299 12.19 -9.45 13.01
CA VAL A 299 13.38 -8.92 13.69
C VAL A 299 14.11 -7.90 12.82
N THR A 300 14.18 -8.10 11.51
CA THR A 300 14.89 -7.16 10.61
C THR A 300 14.37 -5.72 10.73
N PRO A 301 13.05 -5.43 10.57
CA PRO A 301 12.55 -4.06 10.72
C PRO A 301 12.69 -3.51 12.15
N LEU A 302 12.68 -4.36 13.19
CA LEU A 302 12.96 -3.90 14.57
C LEU A 302 14.42 -3.46 14.73
N VAL A 303 15.37 -4.23 14.20
CA VAL A 303 16.79 -3.86 14.21
C VAL A 303 16.98 -2.54 13.47
N LEU A 304 16.38 -2.39 12.29
CA LEU A 304 16.40 -1.12 11.57
C LEU A 304 15.79 0.02 12.40
N PHE A 305 14.69 -0.20 13.11
CA PHE A 305 14.07 0.82 13.97
C PHE A 305 14.96 1.27 15.14
N ILE A 306 15.75 0.36 15.71
CA ILE A 306 16.66 0.67 16.81
C ILE A 306 17.87 1.47 16.30
N PHE A 307 18.40 1.16 15.11
CA PHE A 307 19.67 1.70 14.63
C PHE A 307 19.57 2.75 13.50
N ALA A 308 18.43 2.88 12.82
CA ALA A 308 18.24 3.83 11.72
C ALA A 308 17.59 5.14 12.17
N ALA A 309 17.77 6.18 11.36
CA ALA A 309 17.09 7.46 11.53
C ALA A 309 15.57 7.30 11.35
N ARG A 310 14.79 7.94 12.23
CA ARG A 310 13.33 7.75 12.34
C ARG A 310 12.54 8.83 11.60
N ASP A 311 12.91 9.10 10.36
CA ASP A 311 12.21 10.09 9.53
C ASP A 311 11.13 9.40 8.69
N PHE A 312 9.87 9.61 9.04
CA PHE A 312 8.72 8.92 8.45
C PHE A 312 8.56 9.25 6.95
N ILE A 313 8.50 10.53 6.58
CA ILE A 313 8.24 10.96 5.19
C ILE A 313 9.42 10.63 4.28
N LYS A 314 10.67 10.84 4.75
CA LYS A 314 11.84 10.51 3.92
C LYS A 314 11.95 9.00 3.69
N THR A 315 11.74 8.19 4.72
CA THR A 315 11.79 6.73 4.58
C THR A 315 10.68 6.25 3.64
N LEU A 316 9.45 6.76 3.80
CA LEU A 316 8.31 6.44 2.94
C LEU A 316 8.57 6.80 1.48
N SER A 317 9.05 8.02 1.21
CA SER A 317 9.34 8.51 -0.15
C SER A 317 10.47 7.72 -0.80
N MET A 318 11.55 7.43 -0.06
CA MET A 318 12.68 6.64 -0.56
C MET A 318 12.24 5.22 -0.94
N VAL A 319 11.48 4.56 -0.07
CA VAL A 319 11.00 3.19 -0.30
C VAL A 319 10.07 3.13 -1.50
N GLY A 320 9.12 4.06 -1.59
CA GLY A 320 8.16 4.14 -2.69
C GLY A 320 8.80 4.45 -4.03
N ALA A 321 9.68 5.46 -4.10
CA ALA A 321 10.29 5.89 -5.35
C ALA A 321 11.30 4.86 -5.89
N VAL A 322 12.19 4.35 -5.05
CA VAL A 322 13.28 3.47 -5.49
C VAL A 322 12.77 2.06 -5.76
N PHE A 323 12.24 1.40 -4.73
CA PHE A 323 11.83 0.00 -4.84
C PHE A 323 10.52 -0.13 -5.62
N GLY A 324 9.63 0.86 -5.57
CA GLY A 324 8.43 0.89 -6.41
C GLY A 324 8.76 0.87 -7.89
N THR A 325 9.68 1.72 -8.34
CA THR A 325 10.09 1.76 -9.75
C THR A 325 10.79 0.51 -10.21
N ILE A 326 11.75 0.00 -9.43
CA ILE A 326 12.43 -1.26 -9.76
C ILE A 326 11.40 -2.39 -9.86
N ASN A 327 10.52 -2.53 -8.88
CA ASN A 327 9.50 -3.59 -8.88
C ASN A 327 8.55 -3.47 -10.07
N THR A 328 8.10 -2.25 -10.41
CA THR A 328 7.23 -2.00 -11.57
C THR A 328 7.87 -2.43 -12.89
N ILE A 329 9.15 -2.10 -13.11
CA ILE A 329 9.88 -2.54 -14.31
C ILE A 329 9.89 -4.07 -14.38
N LEU A 330 10.22 -4.73 -13.26
CA LEU A 330 10.25 -6.19 -13.19
C LEU A 330 8.86 -6.81 -13.40
N PHE A 331 7.80 -6.22 -12.84
CA PHE A 331 6.42 -6.69 -13.02
C PHE A 331 5.99 -6.65 -14.49
N ILE A 332 6.37 -5.59 -15.22
CA ILE A 332 6.04 -5.45 -16.64
C ILE A 332 6.80 -6.48 -17.47
N ILE A 333 8.10 -6.67 -17.22
CA ILE A 333 8.88 -7.71 -17.90
C ILE A 333 8.29 -9.10 -17.63
N MET A 334 7.94 -9.36 -16.36
CA MET A 334 7.31 -10.61 -15.94
C MET A 334 5.98 -10.85 -16.65
N TYR A 335 5.14 -9.83 -16.78
CA TYR A 335 3.87 -9.89 -17.50
C TYR A 335 4.04 -10.32 -18.95
N TRP A 336 4.93 -9.67 -19.69
CA TRP A 336 5.16 -10.00 -21.10
C TRP A 336 5.69 -11.42 -21.28
N ARG A 337 6.65 -11.84 -20.44
CA ARG A 337 7.17 -13.22 -20.47
C ARG A 337 6.14 -14.27 -20.06
N ALA A 338 5.24 -13.95 -19.13
CA ALA A 338 4.16 -14.85 -18.75
C ALA A 338 3.14 -15.06 -19.86
N ARG A 339 2.89 -14.06 -20.71
CA ARG A 339 2.00 -14.23 -21.87
C ARG A 339 2.54 -15.19 -22.91
N GLU A 340 3.86 -15.26 -23.06
CA GLU A 340 4.55 -16.17 -23.97
C GLU A 340 4.70 -17.58 -23.40
N LYS A 341 5.04 -17.69 -22.11
CA LYS A 341 5.49 -18.95 -21.48
C LYS A 341 4.58 -19.45 -20.35
N GLY A 342 3.38 -18.91 -20.23
CA GLY A 342 2.43 -19.25 -19.17
C GLY A 342 1.97 -20.71 -19.22
N ASP A 343 1.76 -21.32 -18.05
CA ASP A 343 1.29 -22.71 -17.94
C ASP A 343 -0.22 -22.83 -18.22
N MET A 344 -0.97 -21.76 -17.94
CA MET A 344 -2.44 -21.75 -17.97
C MET A 344 -3.01 -20.57 -18.76
N PRO A 345 -4.20 -20.71 -19.36
CA PRO A 345 -4.87 -19.61 -20.05
C PRO A 345 -5.51 -18.63 -19.07
N ALA A 346 -5.22 -17.33 -19.22
CA ALA A 346 -5.84 -16.26 -18.44
C ALA A 346 -7.10 -15.70 -19.13
N ARG A 347 -8.14 -16.53 -19.25
CA ARG A 347 -9.36 -16.18 -20.03
C ARG A 347 -10.08 -14.92 -19.54
N SER A 348 -10.03 -14.60 -18.25
CA SER A 348 -10.70 -13.40 -17.71
C SER A 348 -9.85 -12.12 -17.76
N PHE A 349 -8.53 -12.27 -17.91
CA PHE A 349 -7.56 -11.18 -18.00
C PHE A 349 -7.12 -11.06 -19.45
N GLN A 350 -7.86 -10.27 -20.23
CA GLN A 350 -7.54 -9.94 -21.62
C GLN A 350 -7.34 -8.43 -21.71
N LEU A 351 -6.17 -7.97 -21.26
CA LEU A 351 -5.79 -6.56 -21.31
C LEU A 351 -5.44 -6.19 -22.76
N HIS A 352 -6.45 -5.76 -23.54
CA HIS A 352 -6.32 -5.45 -24.96
C HIS A 352 -5.27 -4.35 -25.23
N HIS A 353 -5.15 -3.38 -24.33
CA HIS A 353 -4.25 -2.22 -24.45
C HIS A 353 -3.02 -2.37 -23.54
N ALA A 354 -2.56 -3.60 -23.29
CA ALA A 354 -1.48 -3.87 -22.34
C ALA A 354 -0.14 -3.19 -22.70
N LEU A 355 0.13 -2.97 -24.00
CA LEU A 355 1.33 -2.24 -24.43
C LEU A 355 1.27 -0.76 -24.02
N LEU A 356 0.15 -0.10 -24.30
CA LEU A 356 -0.08 1.29 -23.90
C LEU A 356 -0.03 1.44 -22.37
N LEU A 357 -0.64 0.51 -21.63
CA LEU A 357 -0.58 0.49 -20.18
C LEU A 357 0.87 0.30 -19.69
N SER A 358 1.63 -0.64 -20.27
CA SER A 358 3.03 -0.87 -19.90
C SER A 358 3.89 0.37 -20.12
N THR A 359 3.76 1.03 -21.27
CA THR A 359 4.54 2.23 -21.59
C THR A 359 4.14 3.40 -20.71
N ALA A 360 2.84 3.61 -20.46
CA ALA A 360 2.35 4.66 -19.57
C ALA A 360 2.83 4.47 -18.13
N VAL A 361 2.76 3.24 -17.61
CA VAL A 361 3.27 2.90 -16.27
C VAL A 361 4.79 3.11 -16.21
N LEU A 362 5.57 2.60 -17.17
CA LEU A 362 7.02 2.81 -17.18
C LEU A 362 7.40 4.29 -17.25
N ALA A 363 6.76 5.06 -18.13
CA ALA A 363 7.03 6.48 -18.28
C ALA A 363 6.75 7.23 -16.96
N ALA A 364 5.60 6.96 -16.32
CA ALA A 364 5.25 7.56 -15.05
C ALA A 364 6.28 7.24 -13.95
N PHE A 365 6.67 5.97 -13.80
CA PHE A 365 7.61 5.51 -12.77
C PHE A 365 9.05 6.00 -12.98
N LEU A 366 9.53 6.00 -14.23
CA LEU A 366 10.86 6.52 -14.56
C LEU A 366 10.93 8.04 -14.38
N ALA A 367 9.95 8.78 -14.90
CA ALA A 367 9.89 10.22 -14.74
C ALA A 367 9.88 10.62 -13.26
N GLY A 368 9.04 9.95 -12.46
CA GLY A 368 8.95 10.24 -11.05
C GLY A 368 10.19 9.91 -10.22
N THR A 369 10.90 8.83 -10.56
CA THR A 369 12.19 8.51 -9.92
C THR A 369 13.24 9.57 -10.23
N PHE A 370 13.35 9.96 -11.51
CA PHE A 370 14.26 11.02 -11.92
C PHE A 370 13.97 12.32 -11.14
N LEU A 371 12.71 12.73 -11.09
CA LEU A 371 12.29 13.95 -10.40
C LEU A 371 12.47 13.92 -8.87
N THR A 372 12.51 12.73 -8.26
CA THR A 372 12.71 12.57 -6.81
C THR A 372 14.19 12.73 -6.42
N PHE A 373 15.12 12.34 -7.27
CA PHE A 373 16.56 12.38 -6.98
C PHE A 373 17.27 13.68 -7.40
N PHE A 374 16.70 14.41 -8.36
CA PHE A 374 17.29 15.66 -8.87
C PHE A 374 16.64 16.92 -8.25
N ARG A 375 16.22 16.84 -6.99
CA ARG A 375 15.67 17.95 -6.20
C ARG A 375 16.45 18.19 -4.92
#